data_AF-A0A7V3BWT3-F1
#
_entry.id   AF-A0A7V3BWT3-F1
#
_cell.length_a   1.000
_cell.length_b   1.000
_cell.length_c   1.000
_cell.angle_alpha   90.00
_cell.angle_beta   90.00
_cell.angle_gamma   90.00
#
_symmetry.space_group_name_H-M   'P 1'
#
loop_
_entity.id
_entity.type
_entity.pdbx_description
1 polymer ?
#
loop_
_entity_poly.entity_id
_entity_poly.type
_entity_poly.pdbx_seq_one_letter_code
_entity_poly.pdbx_strand_id
1 'polypeptide(L)'
;MPTGSPTANQARSNGPAVRITFAFDKAVEWSARPEEFVRRAGLAMTACLAVHGKDEPDERFERFLPSIVAAATDGRNPVRKAASWALRQIGKRSRELHRRAIETAERIGTIDDRSARWIARDVLHELRSDAVSERLAQTEGT
;
A
#
# COMPACT_ATOMS: atom_id res chain seq x y z
N MET A 1 47.61 -19.71 27.04
CA MET A 1 47.13 -18.54 26.28
C MET A 1 45.68 -18.82 25.89
N PRO A 2 44.66 -18.09 26.37
CA PRO A 2 43.29 -18.39 25.99
C PRO A 2 42.97 -17.79 24.61
N THR A 3 42.46 -18.65 23.75
CA THR A 3 41.94 -18.44 22.41
C THR A 3 40.59 -17.72 22.48
N GLY A 4 40.50 -16.51 21.93
CA GLY A 4 39.25 -15.78 21.76
C GLY A 4 38.76 -15.82 20.31
N SER A 5 38.13 -16.91 19.90
CA SER A 5 37.33 -16.93 18.67
C SER A 5 36.09 -16.05 18.89
N PRO A 6 35.72 -15.14 17.97
CA PRO A 6 34.50 -14.37 18.10
C PRO A 6 33.31 -15.33 18.03
N THR A 7 32.47 -15.32 19.08
CA THR A 7 31.22 -16.07 19.11
C THR A 7 30.30 -15.60 17.98
N ALA A 8 29.74 -16.57 17.25
CA ALA A 8 28.81 -16.39 16.14
C ALA A 8 27.42 -15.89 16.60
N ASN A 9 27.37 -14.78 17.34
CA ASN A 9 26.13 -14.18 17.81
C ASN A 9 26.12 -12.65 17.64
N GLN A 10 26.54 -12.16 16.46
CA GLN A 10 26.30 -10.79 16.00
C GLN A 10 25.34 -10.71 14.81
N ALA A 11 24.57 -11.78 14.52
CA ALA A 11 23.74 -11.86 13.31
C ALA A 11 22.22 -11.90 13.57
N ARG A 12 21.72 -11.32 14.67
CA ARG A 12 20.27 -11.19 14.91
C ARG A 12 19.93 -9.89 15.64
N SER A 13 19.93 -8.78 14.93
CA SER A 13 19.24 -7.56 15.36
C SER A 13 18.45 -6.90 14.23
N ASN A 14 17.72 -7.70 13.43
CA ASN A 14 16.67 -7.14 12.57
C ASN A 14 15.42 -6.90 13.43
N GLY A 15 15.42 -5.80 14.20
CA GLY A 15 14.27 -5.32 14.95
C GLY A 15 13.04 -5.06 14.06
N PRO A 16 11.84 -4.89 14.64
CA PRO A 16 10.60 -4.69 13.88
C PRO A 16 10.68 -3.57 12.82
N ALA A 17 11.38 -2.47 13.12
CA ALA A 17 11.55 -1.34 12.20
C ALA A 17 12.38 -1.66 10.92
N VAL A 18 13.39 -2.52 11.02
CA VAL A 18 14.21 -2.94 9.87
C VAL A 18 13.37 -3.79 8.91
N ARG A 19 12.54 -4.69 9.46
CA ARG A 19 11.66 -5.56 8.68
C ARG A 19 10.58 -4.78 7.94
N ILE A 20 10.01 -3.76 8.59
CA ILE A 20 8.98 -2.92 7.98
C ILE A 20 9.58 -2.08 6.85
N THR A 21 10.73 -1.42 7.07
CA THR A 21 11.39 -0.64 6.01
C THR A 21 11.71 -1.49 4.77
N PHE A 22 12.26 -2.70 4.96
CA PHE A 22 12.49 -3.64 3.86
C PHE A 22 11.20 -4.01 3.10
N ALA A 23 10.08 -4.16 3.82
CA ALA A 23 8.80 -4.47 3.20
C ALA A 23 8.25 -3.32 2.33
N PHE A 24 8.46 -2.05 2.72
CA PHE A 24 8.10 -0.90 1.90
C PHE A 24 8.89 -0.88 0.59
N ASP A 25 10.21 -1.03 0.66
CA ASP A 25 11.07 -1.04 -0.51
C ASP A 25 10.70 -2.18 -1.47
N LYS A 26 10.45 -3.38 -0.92
CA LYS A 26 10.01 -4.53 -1.72
C LYS A 26 8.63 -4.35 -2.33
N ALA A 27 7.69 -3.74 -1.62
CA ALA A 27 6.37 -3.45 -2.17
C ALA A 27 6.47 -2.51 -3.39
N VAL A 28 7.29 -1.45 -3.30
CA VAL A 28 7.57 -0.55 -4.44
C VAL A 28 8.25 -1.33 -5.56
N GLU A 29 9.35 -2.03 -5.27
CA GLU A 29 10.13 -2.76 -6.27
C GLU A 29 9.26 -3.75 -7.04
N TRP A 30 8.50 -4.58 -6.33
CA TRP A 30 7.68 -5.63 -6.93
C TRP A 30 6.49 -5.05 -7.70
N SER A 31 5.88 -3.96 -7.23
CA SER A 31 4.78 -3.31 -7.94
C SER A 31 5.16 -2.80 -9.33
N ALA A 32 6.44 -2.52 -9.58
CA ALA A 32 6.95 -2.07 -10.87
C ALA A 32 7.24 -3.21 -11.86
N ARG A 33 7.32 -4.46 -11.38
CA ARG A 33 7.71 -5.61 -12.21
C ARG A 33 6.63 -5.97 -13.25
N PRO A 34 7.00 -6.45 -14.45
CA PRO A 34 6.04 -6.82 -15.49
C PRO A 34 5.33 -8.16 -15.20
N GLU A 35 5.96 -9.07 -14.46
CA GLU A 35 5.43 -10.39 -14.14
C GLU A 35 4.18 -10.28 -13.26
N GLU A 36 3.10 -10.93 -13.68
CA GLU A 36 1.76 -10.75 -13.09
C GLU A 36 1.75 -10.95 -11.56
N PHE A 37 2.31 -12.06 -11.09
CA PHE A 37 2.27 -12.42 -9.69
C PHE A 37 3.28 -11.63 -8.84
N VAL A 38 4.38 -11.17 -9.43
CA VAL A 38 5.35 -10.31 -8.75
C VAL A 38 4.72 -8.93 -8.54
N ARG A 39 4.13 -8.36 -9.59
CA ARG A 39 3.37 -7.10 -9.52
C ARG A 39 2.23 -7.19 -8.51
N ARG A 40 1.42 -8.25 -8.58
CA ARG A 40 0.34 -8.51 -7.63
C ARG A 40 0.86 -8.57 -6.20
N ALA A 41 1.98 -9.27 -5.97
CA ALA A 41 2.58 -9.40 -4.64
C ALA A 41 2.99 -8.03 -4.08
N GLY A 42 3.61 -7.17 -4.89
CA GLY A 42 3.95 -5.80 -4.48
C GLY A 42 2.73 -4.99 -4.03
N LEU A 43 1.66 -5.00 -4.83
CA LEU A 43 0.41 -4.30 -4.51
C LEU A 43 -0.31 -4.89 -3.28
N ALA A 44 -0.31 -6.21 -3.14
CA ALA A 44 -0.86 -6.88 -1.97
C ALA A 44 -0.06 -6.53 -0.70
N MET A 45 1.27 -6.45 -0.79
CA MET A 45 2.12 -6.01 0.31
C MET A 45 1.81 -4.56 0.71
N THR A 46 1.59 -3.67 -0.25
CA THR A 46 1.11 -2.30 0.05
C THR A 46 -0.18 -2.30 0.86
N ALA A 47 -1.16 -3.13 0.49
CA ALA A 47 -2.41 -3.24 1.25
C ALA A 47 -2.16 -3.76 2.67
N CYS A 48 -1.34 -4.81 2.83
CA CYS A 48 -0.98 -5.35 4.14
C CYS A 48 -0.24 -4.33 5.01
N LEU A 49 0.71 -3.59 4.46
CA LEU A 49 1.41 -2.51 5.15
C LEU A 49 0.43 -1.43 5.60
N ALA A 50 -0.55 -1.08 4.75
CA ALA A 50 -1.55 -0.08 5.10
C ALA A 50 -2.46 -0.52 6.26
N VAL A 51 -2.71 -1.82 6.43
CA VAL A 51 -3.48 -2.36 7.55
C VAL A 51 -2.64 -2.50 8.84
N HIS A 52 -1.39 -2.94 8.71
CA HIS A 52 -0.59 -3.37 9.86
C HIS A 52 0.49 -2.39 10.31
N GLY A 53 0.98 -1.51 9.43
CA GLY A 53 2.00 -0.51 9.74
C GLY A 53 1.41 0.70 10.45
N LYS A 54 0.84 0.51 11.64
CA LYS A 54 0.11 1.57 12.37
C LYS A 54 1.00 2.74 12.79
N ASP A 55 2.26 2.46 13.09
CA ASP A 55 3.24 3.45 13.56
C ASP A 55 4.02 4.11 12.40
N GLU A 56 3.73 3.72 11.16
CA GLU A 56 4.41 4.25 9.98
C GLU A 56 3.73 5.54 9.52
N PRO A 57 4.51 6.57 9.17
CA PRO A 57 3.98 7.88 8.85
C PRO A 57 3.37 7.88 7.44
N ASP A 58 2.42 8.79 7.21
CA ASP A 58 1.59 8.81 6.00
C ASP A 58 2.42 8.93 4.72
N GLU A 59 3.54 9.65 4.76
CA GLU A 59 4.45 9.88 3.62
C GLU A 59 5.03 8.58 3.07
N ARG A 60 5.14 7.53 3.89
CA ARG A 60 5.58 6.21 3.39
C ARG A 60 4.50 5.53 2.54
N PHE A 61 3.22 5.77 2.83
CA PHE A 61 2.11 5.22 2.05
C PHE A 61 1.84 6.02 0.78
N GLU A 62 2.05 7.33 0.80
CA GLU A 62 1.94 8.19 -0.38
C GLU A 62 2.86 7.72 -1.53
N ARG A 63 4.04 7.18 -1.19
CA ARG A 63 4.99 6.62 -2.17
C ARG A 63 4.42 5.47 -3.01
N PHE A 64 3.37 4.81 -2.56
CA PHE A 64 2.73 3.75 -3.33
C PHE A 64 1.71 4.26 -4.35
N LEU A 65 1.19 5.48 -4.21
CA LEU A 65 0.15 6.02 -5.10
C LEU A 65 0.60 6.04 -6.58
N PRO A 66 1.82 6.47 -6.93
CA PRO A 66 2.29 6.40 -8.31
C PRO A 66 2.33 4.96 -8.88
N SER A 67 2.75 3.98 -8.08
CA SER A 67 2.76 2.56 -8.50
C SER A 67 1.35 2.02 -8.75
N ILE A 68 0.37 2.42 -7.93
CA ILE A 68 -1.03 2.04 -8.11
C ILE A 68 -1.58 2.64 -9.41
N VAL A 69 -1.30 3.92 -9.69
CA VAL A 69 -1.70 4.57 -10.95
C VAL A 69 -1.06 3.85 -12.14
N ALA A 70 0.22 3.50 -12.07
CA ALA A 70 0.92 2.78 -13.14
C ALA A 70 0.34 1.36 -13.37
N ALA A 71 -0.15 0.70 -12.32
CA ALA A 71 -0.81 -0.60 -12.41
C ALA A 71 -2.29 -0.52 -12.81
N ALA A 72 -2.89 0.67 -12.89
CA ALA A 72 -4.34 0.82 -13.06
C ALA A 72 -4.85 0.33 -14.42
N THR A 73 -4.03 0.43 -15.46
CA THR A 73 -4.33 -0.06 -16.81
C THR A 73 -3.92 -1.52 -17.04
N ASP A 74 -3.47 -2.21 -15.99
CA ASP A 74 -3.17 -3.64 -16.07
C ASP A 74 -4.46 -4.46 -16.08
N GLY A 75 -4.86 -4.92 -17.26
CA GLY A 75 -6.09 -5.70 -17.46
C GLY A 75 -6.12 -7.05 -16.75
N ARG A 76 -5.00 -7.52 -16.18
CA ARG A 76 -4.92 -8.81 -15.47
C ARG A 76 -5.67 -8.71 -14.15
N ASN A 77 -6.73 -9.51 -14.02
CA ASN A 77 -7.61 -9.50 -12.84
C ASN A 77 -6.87 -9.57 -11.48
N PRO A 78 -5.81 -10.39 -11.31
CA PRO A 78 -5.03 -10.40 -10.09
C PRO A 78 -4.43 -9.03 -9.72
N VAL A 79 -3.84 -8.36 -10.70
CA VAL A 79 -3.16 -7.06 -10.53
C VAL A 79 -4.19 -5.97 -10.24
N ARG A 80 -5.22 -5.85 -11.08
CA ARG A 80 -6.28 -4.84 -10.92
C ARG A 80 -6.96 -4.91 -9.55
N LYS A 81 -7.29 -6.13 -9.08
CA LYS A 81 -7.89 -6.33 -7.76
C LYS A 81 -6.94 -5.95 -6.62
N ALA A 82 -5.65 -6.26 -6.76
CA ALA A 82 -4.64 -5.88 -5.77
C ALA A 82 -4.44 -4.35 -5.74
N ALA A 83 -4.43 -3.68 -6.90
CA ALA A 83 -4.34 -2.22 -7.00
C ALA A 83 -5.53 -1.53 -6.33
N SER A 84 -6.76 -1.99 -6.62
CA SER A 84 -7.95 -1.48 -5.96
C SER A 84 -7.92 -1.70 -4.45
N TRP A 85 -7.50 -2.89 -4.00
CA TRP A 85 -7.42 -3.20 -2.57
C TRP A 85 -6.39 -2.32 -1.85
N ALA A 86 -5.20 -2.16 -2.44
CA ALA A 86 -4.14 -1.31 -1.91
C ALA A 86 -4.61 0.15 -1.71
N LEU A 87 -5.25 0.73 -2.73
CA LEU A 87 -5.71 2.12 -2.67
C LEU A 87 -6.79 2.33 -1.59
N ARG A 88 -7.71 1.37 -1.43
CA ARG A 88 -8.74 1.44 -0.37
C ARG A 88 -8.13 1.34 1.02
N GLN A 89 -7.14 0.48 1.22
CA GLN A 89 -6.49 0.37 2.53
C GLN A 89 -5.68 1.62 2.87
N ILE A 90 -4.97 2.22 1.90
CA ILE A 90 -4.28 3.49 2.10
C ILE A 90 -5.27 4.58 2.51
N GLY A 91 -6.37 4.74 1.75
CA GLY A 91 -7.39 5.76 2.03
C GLY A 91 -8.18 5.56 3.33
N LYS A 92 -7.94 4.45 4.04
CA LYS A 92 -8.56 4.12 5.31
C LYS A 92 -7.66 4.39 6.52
N ARG A 93 -6.45 4.92 6.33
CA ARG A 93 -5.50 5.10 7.43
C ARG A 93 -5.65 6.41 8.18
N SER A 94 -5.76 7.50 7.45
CA SER A 94 -5.81 8.87 7.98
C SER A 94 -6.65 9.75 7.06
N ARG A 95 -7.03 10.94 7.52
CA ARG A 95 -7.76 11.90 6.67
C ARG A 95 -6.95 12.39 5.48
N GLU A 96 -5.65 12.61 5.66
CA GLU A 96 -4.80 13.05 4.56
C GLU A 96 -4.66 11.95 3.51
N LEU A 97 -4.35 10.71 3.92
CA LEU A 97 -4.31 9.58 2.98
C LEU A 97 -5.67 9.29 2.36
N HIS A 98 -6.77 9.52 3.08
CA HIS A 98 -8.12 9.42 2.54
C HIS A 98 -8.32 10.40 1.37
N ARG A 99 -8.01 11.68 1.59
CA ARG A 99 -8.09 12.72 0.55
C ARG A 99 -7.24 12.35 -0.65
N ARG A 100 -5.98 11.97 -0.43
CA ARG A 100 -5.05 11.54 -1.48
C ARG A 100 -5.54 10.32 -2.26
N ALA A 101 -6.15 9.34 -1.58
CA ALA A 101 -6.68 8.14 -2.20
C ALA A 101 -7.91 8.44 -3.07
N ILE A 102 -8.80 9.33 -2.62
CA ILE A 102 -9.93 9.82 -3.43
C ILE A 102 -9.43 10.53 -4.69
N GLU A 103 -8.51 11.49 -4.55
CA GLU A 103 -7.92 12.22 -5.69
C GLU A 103 -7.24 11.26 -6.68
N THR A 104 -6.53 10.27 -6.16
CA THR A 104 -5.88 9.23 -6.97
C THR A 104 -6.92 8.39 -7.72
N ALA A 105 -8.00 7.98 -7.05
CA ALA A 105 -9.06 7.20 -7.67
C ALA A 105 -9.82 7.98 -8.75
N GLU A 106 -10.09 9.27 -8.52
CA GLU A 106 -10.68 10.18 -9.50
C GLU A 106 -9.79 10.31 -10.73
N ARG A 107 -8.48 10.52 -10.54
CA ARG A 107 -7.50 10.54 -11.63
C ARG A 107 -7.44 9.22 -12.40
N ILE A 108 -7.46 8.08 -11.71
CA ILE A 108 -7.51 6.76 -12.36
C ILE A 108 -8.79 6.64 -13.21
N GLY A 109 -9.91 7.18 -12.73
CA GLY A 109 -11.20 7.14 -13.42
C GLY A 109 -11.25 7.92 -14.74
N THR A 110 -10.34 8.88 -14.96
CA THR A 110 -10.26 9.64 -16.23
C THR A 110 -9.48 8.94 -17.32
N ILE A 111 -8.78 7.83 -17.00
CA ILE A 111 -8.05 7.03 -17.98
C ILE A 111 -9.05 6.24 -18.82
N ASP A 112 -8.93 6.32 -20.15
CA ASP A 112 -9.76 5.53 -21.07
C ASP A 112 -9.32 4.06 -21.12
N ASP A 113 -9.55 3.37 -20.01
CA ASP A 113 -9.27 1.96 -19.84
C ASP A 113 -10.36 1.32 -18.97
N ARG A 114 -10.71 0.06 -19.27
CA ARG A 114 -11.76 -0.66 -18.54
C ARG A 114 -11.29 -1.07 -17.14
N SER A 115 -10.03 -1.43 -16.99
CA SER A 115 -9.45 -1.78 -15.69
C SER A 115 -9.42 -0.55 -14.77
N ALA A 116 -8.91 0.57 -15.29
CA ALA A 116 -8.80 1.83 -14.56
C ALA A 116 -10.17 2.33 -14.06
N ARG A 117 -11.17 2.41 -14.94
CA ARG A 117 -12.54 2.81 -14.55
C ARG A 117 -13.16 1.89 -13.49
N TRP A 118 -12.89 0.58 -13.56
CA TRP A 118 -13.36 -0.36 -12.56
C TRP A 118 -12.70 -0.12 -11.19
N ILE A 119 -11.38 0.09 -11.15
CA ILE A 119 -10.65 0.42 -9.91
C ILE A 119 -11.23 1.70 -9.31
N ALA A 120 -11.36 2.77 -10.10
CA ALA A 120 -11.86 4.05 -9.62
C ALA A 120 -13.25 3.92 -8.99
N ARG A 121 -14.18 3.24 -9.67
CA ARG A 121 -15.53 3.00 -9.14
C ARG A 121 -15.50 2.22 -7.83
N ASP A 122 -14.74 1.13 -7.76
CA ASP A 122 -14.65 0.25 -6.59
C ASP A 122 -14.06 1.00 -5.38
N VAL A 123 -13.01 1.79 -5.60
CA VAL A 123 -12.36 2.59 -4.55
C VAL A 123 -13.27 3.71 -4.07
N LEU A 124 -13.85 4.50 -4.98
CA LEU A 124 -14.70 5.62 -4.62
C LEU A 124 -15.98 5.16 -3.91
N HIS A 125 -16.54 4.02 -4.30
CA HIS A 125 -17.72 3.45 -3.64
C HIS A 125 -17.43 3.12 -2.17
N GLU A 126 -16.29 2.50 -1.88
CA GLU A 126 -15.94 2.13 -0.51
C GLU A 126 -15.50 3.34 0.33
N LEU A 127 -14.63 4.20 -0.21
CA LEU A 127 -14.08 5.32 0.54
C LEU A 127 -15.13 6.41 0.81
N ARG A 128 -16.09 6.64 -0.08
CA ARG A 128 -17.17 7.62 0.15
C ARG A 128 -18.32 7.08 1.01
N SER A 129 -18.18 5.90 1.59
CA SER A 129 -19.21 5.35 2.49
C SER A 129 -19.20 6.07 3.84
N ASP A 130 -20.39 6.17 4.46
CA ASP A 130 -20.55 6.76 5.79
C ASP A 130 -19.67 6.04 6.82
N ALA A 131 -19.61 4.71 6.75
CA ALA A 131 -18.78 3.89 7.63
C ALA A 131 -17.29 4.26 7.62
N VAL A 132 -16.74 4.64 6.45
CA VAL A 132 -15.34 5.09 6.37
C VAL A 132 -15.20 6.50 6.93
N SER A 133 -16.13 7.39 6.60
CA SER A 133 -16.12 8.78 7.07
C SER A 133 -16.25 8.88 8.59
N GLU A 134 -17.18 8.13 9.19
CA GLU A 134 -17.40 8.06 10.64
C GLU A 134 -16.17 7.53 11.38
N ARG A 135 -15.57 6.44 10.89
CA ARG A 135 -14.36 5.86 11.51
C ARG A 135 -13.19 6.83 11.49
N LEU A 136 -13.00 7.57 10.40
CA LEU A 136 -11.94 8.56 10.29
C LEU A 136 -12.20 9.78 11.20
N ALA A 137 -13.47 10.14 11.43
CA ALA A 137 -13.82 11.19 12.39
C ALA A 137 -13.58 10.77 13.86
N GLN A 138 -13.83 9.51 14.21
CA GLN A 138 -13.59 8.99 15.56
C GLN A 138 -12.09 8.92 15.93
N THR A 139 -11.22 8.75 14.94
CA THR A 139 -9.77 8.62 15.14
C THR A 139 -9.10 9.94 15.58
N GLU A 140 -9.77 11.09 15.45
CA GLU A 140 -9.28 12.40 15.90
C GLU A 140 -9.67 12.77 17.33
N GLY A 141 -10.61 12.04 17.93
CA GLY A 141 -11.16 12.38 19.25
C GLY A 141 -10.46 11.73 20.44
N THR A 142 -9.36 10.99 20.21
CA THR A 142 -8.59 10.26 21.24
C THR A 142 -7.13 10.70 21.20
#